data_AF-A0A6G6YP37-F1
#
_entry.id   AF-A0A6G6YP37-F1
#
_cell.length_a   1.000
_cell.length_b   1.000
_cell.length_c   1.000
_cell.angle_alpha   90.00
_cell.angle_beta   90.00
_cell.angle_gamma   90.00
#
_symmetry.space_group_name_H-M   'P 1'
#
loop_
_entity.id
_entity.type
_entity.pdbx_description
1 polymer ?
#
loop_
_entity_poly.entity_id
_entity_poly.type
_entity_poly.pdbx_seq_one_letter_code
_entity_poly.pdbx_strand_id
1 'polypeptide(L)'
;MLYFTRWRALAIILTALVVCLCAVPNFFPEAQVKTWPAWAQRRLVLGLDLQGGSYLLLEVDSNYVKKEKLEQVRDDVRKALRDAKILFSGGVQVRNDAVEVRISKESDVPAALAKLREVAQPIGGLLGSSGQRDVDVTDAGGGLIRLTLSQPAMIERMRKTIEQSIQIVERRVNELGTVEPLIQRQGTDRILVQVPGLQDPTHLKELLGKTAKMEFRMVDTTVSADQGVVPPDSERLMSASPPPVPYIVKKQVLVSGSELSDAQPGFDQRTGEAIVSFKFNTSGARKFAQATAENVGQPFAIVLDGKVISAPVIREPITGGQGQISGSFTVQSANDLAILMRAGALPAPLTVVEERTVGPGLGQDSIEKGELAAYVGSILVIVFMLLTYRLFGVFANIAVAINVAMIFGLLSLLNATLTLPGIAGIVLTVGIAVDSNVLIYERIREELRGGRNAISAIDAGFKRALATILDSNITTFIAAAVLFYIGTGPVRGFAVTLGIGIITTVFTAFTLTRLIVAGWVRWKRPQTVPI
;
A
#
# COMPACT_ATOMS: atom_id res chain seq x y z
N MET A 1 -19.49 -43.40 -11.84
CA MET A 1 -19.27 -41.96 -11.62
C MET A 1 -18.79 -41.21 -12.90
N LEU A 2 -18.59 -41.90 -14.04
CA LEU A 2 -18.25 -41.30 -15.35
C LEU A 2 -19.40 -40.56 -16.09
N TYR A 3 -20.59 -40.50 -15.49
CA TYR A 3 -21.74 -39.77 -16.04
C TYR A 3 -21.72 -38.31 -15.57
N PHE A 4 -21.40 -37.40 -16.49
CA PHE A 4 -21.62 -35.97 -16.31
C PHE A 4 -22.97 -35.58 -16.91
N THR A 5 -23.79 -34.84 -16.16
CA THR A 5 -24.95 -34.17 -16.77
C THR A 5 -24.43 -33.12 -17.76
N ARG A 6 -25.14 -32.92 -18.87
CA ARG A 6 -24.73 -31.96 -19.92
C ARG A 6 -24.46 -30.56 -19.35
N TRP A 7 -25.28 -30.14 -18.38
CA TRP A 7 -25.12 -28.89 -17.64
C TRP A 7 -23.84 -28.82 -16.81
N ARG A 8 -23.45 -29.90 -16.12
CA ARG A 8 -22.19 -29.93 -15.35
C ARG A 8 -20.97 -29.93 -16.27
N ALA A 9 -21.00 -30.67 -17.38
CA ALA A 9 -19.94 -30.64 -18.37
C ALA A 9 -19.77 -29.25 -19.00
N LEU A 10 -20.89 -28.61 -19.36
CA LEU A 10 -20.89 -27.26 -19.92
C LEU A 10 -20.37 -26.22 -18.91
N ALA A 11 -20.77 -26.32 -17.64
CA ALA A 11 -20.26 -25.45 -16.58
C ALA A 11 -18.74 -25.58 -16.40
N ILE A 12 -18.18 -26.79 -16.40
CA ILE A 12 -16.72 -27.01 -16.26
C ILE A 12 -15.97 -26.37 -17.44
N ILE A 13 -16.44 -26.60 -18.66
CA ILE A 13 -15.82 -26.04 -19.88
C ILE A 13 -15.93 -24.52 -19.88
N LEU A 14 -17.10 -23.97 -19.51
CA LEU A 14 -17.32 -22.53 -19.48
C LEU A 14 -16.45 -21.86 -18.41
N THR A 15 -16.31 -22.45 -17.23
CA THR A 15 -15.41 -21.93 -16.19
C THR A 15 -13.96 -21.93 -16.66
N ALA A 16 -13.48 -23.04 -17.24
CA ALA A 16 -12.12 -23.12 -17.77
C ALA A 16 -11.90 -22.08 -18.88
N LEU A 17 -12.87 -21.92 -19.79
CA LEU A 17 -12.79 -20.99 -20.91
C LEU A 17 -12.79 -19.53 -20.45
N VAL A 18 -13.68 -19.15 -19.52
CA VAL A 18 -13.74 -17.78 -18.98
C VAL A 18 -12.43 -17.44 -18.27
N VAL A 19 -11.90 -18.36 -17.45
CA VAL A 19 -10.63 -18.14 -16.76
C VAL A 19 -9.47 -18.02 -17.76
N CYS A 20 -9.38 -18.89 -18.77
CA CYS A 20 -8.35 -18.80 -19.79
C CYS A 20 -8.48 -17.54 -20.66
N LEU A 21 -9.70 -17.06 -20.92
CA LEU A 21 -9.92 -15.80 -21.64
C LEU A 21 -9.33 -14.61 -20.88
N CYS A 22 -9.36 -14.61 -19.55
CA CYS A 22 -8.69 -13.59 -18.74
C CYS A 22 -7.16 -13.60 -18.89
N ALA A 23 -6.56 -14.68 -19.41
CA ALA A 23 -5.13 -14.74 -19.70
C ALA A 23 -4.75 -14.14 -21.05
N VAL A 24 -5.71 -14.02 -21.99
CA VAL A 24 -5.48 -13.57 -23.38
C VAL A 24 -4.86 -12.17 -23.49
N PRO A 25 -5.27 -11.16 -22.69
CA PRO A 25 -4.68 -9.81 -22.78
C PRO A 25 -3.17 -9.78 -22.52
N ASN A 26 -2.61 -10.79 -21.84
CA ASN A 26 -1.18 -10.89 -21.54
C ASN A 26 -0.32 -11.19 -22.78
N PHE A 27 -0.90 -11.78 -23.83
CA PHE A 27 -0.16 -12.19 -25.04
C PHE A 27 -0.09 -11.12 -26.13
N PHE A 28 -0.78 -9.98 -25.95
CA PHE A 28 -0.80 -8.89 -26.94
C PHE A 28 0.07 -7.70 -26.50
N PRO A 29 0.57 -6.87 -27.43
CA PRO A 29 1.26 -5.61 -27.10
C PRO A 29 0.35 -4.59 -26.39
N GLU A 30 0.89 -3.76 -25.49
CA GLU A 30 0.12 -2.79 -24.67
C GLU A 30 -0.74 -1.84 -25.51
N ALA A 31 -0.23 -1.41 -26.66
CA ALA A 31 -0.92 -0.50 -27.57
C ALA A 31 -2.25 -1.06 -28.09
N GLN A 32 -2.34 -2.39 -28.28
CA GLN A 32 -3.57 -3.04 -28.74
C GLN A 32 -4.56 -3.27 -27.62
N VAL A 33 -4.10 -3.65 -26.41
CA VAL A 33 -5.00 -3.96 -25.30
C VAL A 33 -5.67 -2.72 -24.70
N LYS A 34 -5.04 -1.54 -24.76
CA LYS A 34 -5.70 -0.29 -24.36
C LYS A 34 -6.94 0.05 -25.20
N THR A 35 -7.07 -0.51 -26.40
CA THR A 35 -8.26 -0.32 -27.25
C THR A 35 -9.43 -1.26 -26.90
N TRP A 36 -9.21 -2.24 -26.01
CA TRP A 36 -10.22 -3.22 -25.62
C TRP A 36 -11.13 -2.68 -24.51
N PRO A 37 -12.31 -3.29 -24.28
CA PRO A 37 -13.17 -2.93 -23.16
C PRO A 37 -12.45 -3.04 -21.81
N ALA A 38 -12.76 -2.16 -20.84
CA ALA A 38 -12.07 -2.08 -19.54
C ALA A 38 -12.00 -3.41 -18.75
N TRP A 39 -12.97 -4.31 -18.95
CA TRP A 39 -12.97 -5.64 -18.33
C TRP A 39 -11.94 -6.62 -18.95
N ALA A 40 -11.47 -6.34 -20.17
CA ALA A 40 -10.47 -7.11 -20.93
C ALA A 40 -9.09 -6.44 -20.98
N GLN A 41 -8.90 -5.32 -20.27
CA GLN A 41 -7.62 -4.60 -20.22
C GLN A 41 -6.67 -5.11 -19.13
N ARG A 42 -7.17 -5.97 -18.22
CA ARG A 42 -6.40 -6.46 -17.08
C ARG A 42 -5.24 -7.32 -17.57
N ARG A 43 -4.04 -7.00 -17.08
CA ARG A 43 -2.81 -7.73 -17.36
C ARG A 43 -2.17 -8.19 -16.06
N LEU A 44 -1.27 -9.14 -16.20
CA LEU A 44 -0.41 -9.59 -15.14
C LEU A 44 0.56 -8.47 -14.74
N VAL A 45 0.56 -8.13 -13.45
CA VAL A 45 1.47 -7.14 -12.86
C VAL A 45 2.81 -7.83 -12.60
N LEU A 46 3.90 -7.30 -13.12
CA LEU A 46 5.24 -7.85 -12.86
C LEU A 46 5.83 -7.20 -11.61
N GLY A 47 6.51 -8.00 -10.78
CA GLY A 47 7.14 -7.54 -9.55
C GLY A 47 8.48 -6.83 -9.78
N LEU A 48 8.98 -6.22 -8.72
CA LEU A 48 10.26 -5.48 -8.67
C LEU A 48 11.44 -6.31 -9.23
N ASP A 49 11.48 -7.61 -8.90
CA ASP A 49 12.56 -8.50 -9.34
C ASP A 49 12.60 -8.71 -10.87
N LEU A 50 11.47 -8.47 -11.55
CA LEU A 50 11.32 -8.67 -13.00
C LEU A 50 11.50 -7.36 -13.77
N GLN A 51 10.91 -6.27 -13.27
CA GLN A 51 10.96 -4.96 -13.93
C GLN A 51 12.17 -4.10 -13.51
N GLY A 52 12.90 -4.51 -12.48
CA GLY A 52 13.78 -3.62 -11.73
C GLY A 52 12.99 -2.57 -10.96
N GLY A 53 13.67 -1.74 -10.18
CA GLY A 53 13.07 -0.60 -9.49
C GLY A 53 13.72 -0.28 -8.14
N SER A 54 12.99 0.47 -7.32
CA SER A 54 13.46 0.96 -6.02
C SER A 54 12.75 0.30 -4.84
N TYR A 55 13.51 -0.13 -3.84
CA TYR A 55 13.07 -0.63 -2.54
C TYR A 55 13.52 0.35 -1.47
N LEU A 56 12.57 0.87 -0.68
CA LEU A 56 12.81 1.80 0.41
C LEU A 56 12.11 1.29 1.69
N LEU A 57 12.87 1.18 2.77
CA LEU A 57 12.33 0.97 4.11
C LEU A 57 12.38 2.29 4.87
N LEU A 58 11.21 2.84 5.14
CA LEU A 58 11.04 4.10 5.86
C LEU A 58 10.67 3.82 7.31
N GLU A 59 11.19 4.61 8.25
CA GLU A 59 10.85 4.57 9.67
C GLU A 59 10.21 5.90 10.08
N VAL A 60 9.12 5.81 10.83
CA VAL A 60 8.41 6.97 11.38
C VAL A 60 9.14 7.45 12.64
N ASP A 61 9.46 8.74 12.72
CA ASP A 61 10.09 9.30 13.91
C ASP A 61 9.14 9.26 15.13
N SER A 62 9.38 8.29 16.00
CA SER A 62 8.64 8.09 17.24
C SER A 62 8.76 9.26 18.22
N ASN A 63 9.90 9.95 18.23
CA ASN A 63 10.11 11.09 19.12
C ASN A 63 9.28 12.28 18.66
N TYR A 64 9.17 12.48 17.34
CA TYR A 64 8.31 13.52 16.78
C TYR A 64 6.84 13.30 17.14
N VAL A 65 6.32 12.08 16.93
CA VAL A 65 4.93 11.72 17.26
C VAL A 65 4.64 11.91 18.75
N LYS A 66 5.60 11.53 19.61
CA LYS A 66 5.49 11.70 21.07
C LYS A 66 5.44 13.17 21.45
N LYS A 67 6.36 13.98 20.91
CA LYS A 67 6.42 15.43 21.17
C LYS A 67 5.13 16.12 20.74
N GLU A 68 4.63 15.83 19.55
CA GLU A 68 3.39 16.41 19.03
C GLU A 68 2.19 16.07 19.94
N LYS A 69 2.08 14.81 20.39
CA LYS A 69 1.02 14.41 21.33
C LYS A 69 1.17 15.09 22.69
N LEU A 70 2.38 15.26 23.21
CA LEU A 70 2.61 16.01 24.46
C LEU A 70 2.22 17.48 24.32
N GLU A 71 2.50 18.12 23.18
CA GLU A 71 2.09 19.49 22.89
C GLU A 71 0.57 19.62 22.77
N GLN A 72 -0.08 18.66 22.11
CA GLN A 72 -1.54 18.59 22.04
C GLN A 72 -2.16 18.46 23.44
N VAL A 73 -1.65 17.53 24.26
CA VAL A 73 -2.10 17.35 25.66
C VAL A 73 -1.86 18.62 26.47
N ARG A 74 -0.71 19.29 26.31
CA ARG A 74 -0.42 20.57 26.97
C ARG A 74 -1.48 21.62 26.64
N ASP A 75 -1.86 21.74 25.38
CA ASP A 75 -2.82 22.75 24.93
C ASP A 75 -4.26 22.41 25.35
N ASP A 76 -4.63 21.12 25.32
CA ASP A 76 -5.91 20.63 25.84
C ASP A 76 -6.03 20.86 27.35
N VAL A 77 -4.97 20.56 28.11
CA VAL A 77 -4.87 20.84 29.55
C VAL A 77 -5.00 22.33 29.83
N ARG A 78 -4.29 23.18 29.08
CA ARG A 78 -4.37 24.64 29.22
C ARG A 78 -5.77 25.16 28.92
N LYS A 79 -6.47 24.58 27.93
CA LYS A 79 -7.84 24.96 27.58
C LYS A 79 -8.82 24.53 28.67
N ALA A 80 -8.76 23.26 29.10
CA ALA A 80 -9.61 22.72 30.15
C ALA A 80 -9.50 23.48 31.48
N LEU A 81 -8.27 23.85 31.89
CA LEU A 81 -8.05 24.63 33.11
C LEU A 81 -8.59 26.08 33.00
N ARG A 82 -8.49 26.70 31.81
CA ARG A 82 -9.06 28.03 31.54
C ARG A 82 -10.58 28.00 31.54
N ASP A 83 -11.19 27.01 30.90
CA ASP A 83 -12.65 26.84 30.87
C ASP A 83 -13.22 26.59 32.28
N ALA A 84 -12.47 25.87 33.12
CA ALA A 84 -12.79 25.64 34.53
C ALA A 84 -12.45 26.82 35.46
N LYS A 85 -11.87 27.93 34.95
CA LYS A 85 -11.43 29.12 35.72
C LYS A 85 -10.44 28.81 36.86
N ILE A 86 -9.63 27.77 36.71
CA ILE A 86 -8.63 27.37 37.72
C ILE A 86 -7.32 28.14 37.46
N LEU A 87 -6.81 28.81 38.49
CA LEU A 87 -5.56 29.58 38.40
C LEU A 87 -4.34 28.65 38.51
N PHE A 88 -3.51 28.60 37.48
CA PHE A 88 -2.24 27.86 37.47
C PHE A 88 -1.03 28.81 37.44
N SER A 89 0.05 28.45 38.14
CA SER A 89 1.28 29.25 38.24
C SER A 89 2.40 28.62 37.40
N GLY A 90 3.23 29.45 36.76
CA GLY A 90 4.37 28.97 35.94
C GLY A 90 4.04 28.39 34.56
N GLY A 91 2.75 28.32 34.20
CA GLY A 91 2.27 27.79 32.93
C GLY A 91 2.25 26.26 32.86
N VAL A 92 1.62 25.73 31.81
CA VAL A 92 1.65 24.29 31.49
C VAL A 92 2.94 24.01 30.70
N GLN A 93 3.84 23.20 31.25
CA GLN A 93 5.15 22.90 30.66
C GLN A 93 5.26 21.41 30.30
N VAL A 94 6.07 21.10 29.29
CA VAL A 94 6.41 19.71 28.92
C VAL A 94 7.82 19.45 29.43
N ARG A 95 7.98 18.48 30.35
CA ARG A 95 9.26 18.14 30.97
C ARG A 95 9.36 16.62 31.16
N ASN A 96 10.49 16.04 30.75
CA ASN A 96 10.78 14.61 30.90
C ASN A 96 9.62 13.68 30.47
N ASP A 97 9.13 13.86 29.24
CA ASP A 97 8.02 13.07 28.66
C ASP A 97 6.68 13.15 29.39
N ALA A 98 6.52 14.16 30.24
CA ALA A 98 5.29 14.45 30.94
C ALA A 98 4.87 15.91 30.74
N VAL A 99 3.57 16.16 30.83
CA VAL A 99 3.02 17.50 30.94
C VAL A 99 2.86 17.82 32.43
N GLU A 100 3.52 18.86 32.89
CA GLU A 100 3.50 19.31 34.28
C GLU A 100 2.74 20.63 34.41
N VAL A 101 1.84 20.69 35.38
CA VAL A 101 1.09 21.90 35.73
C VAL A 101 1.12 22.11 37.22
N ARG A 102 1.49 23.32 37.65
CA ARG A 102 1.36 23.73 39.04
C ARG A 102 0.11 24.58 39.24
N ILE A 103 -0.74 24.15 40.17
CA ILE A 103 -1.96 24.85 40.54
C ILE A 103 -1.63 25.88 41.62
N SER A 104 -2.21 27.08 41.52
CA SER A 104 -1.86 28.19 42.42
C SER A 104 -2.51 28.08 43.80
N LYS A 105 -3.67 27.41 43.89
CA LYS A 105 -4.41 27.18 45.13
C LYS A 105 -4.50 25.68 45.41
N GLU A 106 -4.05 25.24 46.58
CA GLU A 106 -4.14 23.84 46.99
C GLU A 106 -5.60 23.35 47.12
N SER A 107 -6.56 24.24 47.38
CA SER A 107 -8.00 23.90 47.43
C SER A 107 -8.57 23.48 46.07
N ASP A 108 -7.96 23.91 44.97
CA ASP A 108 -8.46 23.65 43.60
C ASP A 108 -7.87 22.36 43.00
N VAL A 109 -6.93 21.70 43.71
CA VAL A 109 -6.25 20.48 43.24
C VAL A 109 -7.21 19.31 42.98
N PRO A 110 -8.20 19.00 43.86
CA PRO A 110 -9.15 17.91 43.59
C PRO A 110 -10.05 18.19 42.39
N ALA A 111 -10.49 19.45 42.21
CA ALA A 111 -11.31 19.88 41.10
C ALA A 111 -10.54 19.83 39.76
N ALA A 112 -9.28 20.25 39.79
CA ALA A 112 -8.38 20.15 38.64
C ALA A 112 -8.09 18.70 38.27
N LEU A 113 -7.82 17.81 39.24
CA LEU A 113 -7.61 16.37 38.98
C LEU A 113 -8.84 15.74 38.32
N ALA A 114 -10.05 16.08 38.76
CA ALA A 114 -11.28 15.60 38.14
C ALA A 114 -11.41 16.06 36.68
N LYS A 115 -11.13 17.33 36.39
CA LYS A 115 -11.18 17.87 35.02
C LYS A 115 -10.06 17.35 34.10
N LEU A 116 -8.85 17.18 34.61
CA LEU A 116 -7.75 16.62 33.82
C LEU A 116 -7.99 15.13 33.50
N ARG A 117 -8.71 14.42 34.38
CA ARG A 117 -9.20 13.06 34.12
C ARG A 117 -10.29 12.98 33.06
N GLU A 118 -11.02 14.07 32.78
CA GLU A 118 -11.97 14.15 31.65
C GLU A 118 -11.24 14.39 30.31
N VAL A 119 -10.09 15.07 30.34
CA VAL A 119 -9.24 15.28 29.15
C VAL A 119 -8.58 13.98 28.70
N ALA A 120 -8.30 13.08 29.65
CA ALA A 120 -7.78 11.74 29.36
C ALA A 120 -8.85 10.88 28.68
N GLN A 121 -8.70 10.64 27.37
CA GLN A 121 -9.64 9.86 26.58
C GLN A 121 -9.44 8.35 26.83
N PRO A 122 -10.51 7.55 26.91
CA PRO A 122 -10.39 6.10 26.97
C PRO A 122 -9.78 5.57 25.67
N ILE A 123 -8.82 4.65 25.80
CA ILE A 123 -8.22 3.93 24.68
C ILE A 123 -9.18 2.79 24.30
N GLY A 124 -9.69 2.82 23.07
CA GLY A 124 -10.53 1.75 22.51
C GLY A 124 -11.90 2.25 22.04
N GLY A 125 -12.34 1.74 20.89
CA GLY A 125 -13.70 2.00 20.39
C GLY A 125 -14.77 1.39 21.30
N LEU A 126 -16.04 1.69 21.00
CA LEU A 126 -17.26 1.34 21.75
C LEU A 126 -17.40 -0.11 22.27
N LEU A 127 -16.57 -1.07 21.82
CA LEU A 127 -16.60 -2.47 22.24
C LEU A 127 -15.35 -2.96 23.01
N GLY A 128 -14.36 -2.10 23.29
CA GLY A 128 -13.08 -2.51 23.90
C GLY A 128 -12.66 -1.61 25.04
N SER A 129 -13.42 -1.56 26.13
CA SER A 129 -13.05 -0.81 27.33
C SER A 129 -12.06 -1.62 28.19
N SER A 130 -10.77 -1.54 27.90
CA SER A 130 -9.73 -2.02 28.84
C SER A 130 -9.56 -1.08 30.05
N GLY A 131 -10.35 0.00 30.14
CA GLY A 131 -10.22 1.02 31.20
C GLY A 131 -8.92 1.83 31.12
N GLN A 132 -8.06 1.56 30.13
CA GLN A 132 -6.81 2.27 29.93
C GLN A 132 -7.06 3.62 29.27
N ARG A 133 -6.39 4.64 29.79
CA ARG A 133 -6.50 6.03 29.33
C ARG A 133 -5.28 6.41 28.52
N ASP A 134 -5.46 7.34 27.60
CA ASP A 134 -4.38 7.84 26.76
C ASP A 134 -3.30 8.57 27.58
N VAL A 135 -3.68 9.12 28.73
CA VAL A 135 -2.82 9.84 29.66
C VAL A 135 -3.09 9.41 31.10
N ASP A 136 -2.02 9.06 31.81
CA ASP A 136 -2.04 8.79 33.25
C ASP A 136 -1.78 10.08 34.02
N VAL A 137 -2.72 10.45 34.89
CA VAL A 137 -2.67 11.68 35.69
C VAL A 137 -2.27 11.35 37.12
N THR A 138 -1.11 11.84 37.54
CA THR A 138 -0.54 11.65 38.87
C THR A 138 -0.37 13.00 39.58
N ASP A 139 -0.65 13.02 40.88
CA ASP A 139 -0.33 14.17 41.74
C ASP A 139 1.09 13.99 42.28
N ALA A 140 1.97 14.92 41.95
CA ALA A 140 3.38 14.92 42.38
C ALA A 140 3.61 15.72 43.68
N GLY A 141 2.53 16.21 44.32
CA GLY A 141 2.58 16.94 45.58
C GLY A 141 2.89 18.44 45.41
N GLY A 142 2.48 19.25 46.40
CA GLY A 142 2.69 20.71 46.39
C GLY A 142 1.95 21.43 45.25
N GLY A 143 0.77 20.93 44.88
CA GLY A 143 -0.05 21.45 43.78
C GLY A 143 0.47 21.15 42.38
N LEU A 144 1.47 20.26 42.23
CA LEU A 144 2.02 19.86 40.94
C LEU A 144 1.31 18.60 40.41
N ILE A 145 0.61 18.71 39.28
CA ILE A 145 0.01 17.58 38.58
C ILE A 145 0.89 17.20 37.38
N ARG A 146 1.19 15.91 37.26
CA ARG A 146 1.97 15.33 36.17
C ARG A 146 1.10 14.39 35.33
N LEU A 147 1.10 14.63 34.02
CA LEU A 147 0.39 13.85 33.03
C LEU A 147 1.41 13.10 32.16
N THR A 148 1.44 11.76 32.24
CA THR A 148 2.34 10.90 31.45
C THR A 148 1.58 10.14 30.38
N LEU A 149 2.13 10.04 29.19
CA LEU A 149 1.55 9.21 28.12
C LEU A 149 1.71 7.73 28.45
N SER A 150 0.63 6.97 28.35
CA SER A 150 0.67 5.52 28.57
C SER A 150 1.29 4.79 27.37
N GLN A 151 2.00 3.68 27.59
CA GLN A 151 2.60 2.89 26.50
C GLN A 151 1.56 2.37 25.48
N PRO A 152 0.37 1.87 25.89
CA PRO A 152 -0.66 1.44 24.94
C PRO A 152 -1.18 2.59 24.07
N ALA A 153 -1.26 3.81 24.60
CA ALA A 153 -1.65 5.00 23.84
C ALA A 153 -0.66 5.31 22.71
N MET A 154 0.64 5.18 23.02
CA MET A 154 1.70 5.40 22.05
C MET A 154 1.68 4.37 20.93
N ILE A 155 1.45 3.09 21.23
CA ILE A 155 1.35 2.04 20.21
C ILE A 155 0.17 2.31 19.27
N GLU A 156 -1.02 2.63 19.79
CA GLU A 156 -2.18 2.93 18.95
C GLU A 156 -2.01 4.22 18.15
N ARG A 157 -1.40 5.26 18.74
CA ARG A 157 -1.06 6.50 18.02
C ARG A 157 -0.07 6.23 16.89
N MET A 158 0.96 5.41 17.14
CA MET A 158 1.94 5.02 16.13
C MET A 158 1.26 4.25 15.00
N ARG A 159 0.40 3.28 15.34
CA ARG A 159 -0.38 2.51 14.36
C ARG A 159 -1.20 3.43 13.44
N LYS A 160 -1.94 4.37 14.01
CA LYS A 160 -2.72 5.37 13.25
C LYS A 160 -1.84 6.28 12.40
N THR A 161 -0.70 6.70 12.94
CA THR A 161 0.27 7.56 12.23
C THR A 161 0.81 6.83 11.00
N ILE A 162 1.16 5.54 11.13
CA ILE A 162 1.61 4.71 10.00
C ILE A 162 0.51 4.52 8.96
N GLU A 163 -0.71 4.20 9.39
CA GLU A 163 -1.84 4.02 8.46
C GLU A 163 -2.10 5.29 7.65
N GLN A 164 -2.02 6.47 8.29
CA GLN A 164 -2.11 7.75 7.61
C GLN A 164 -0.91 8.00 6.68
N SER A 165 0.32 7.76 7.16
CA SER A 165 1.54 7.91 6.35
C SER A 165 1.51 7.01 5.11
N ILE A 166 1.03 5.76 5.22
CA ILE A 166 0.86 4.84 4.08
C ILE A 166 -0.04 5.47 3.02
N GLN A 167 -1.19 6.04 3.41
CA GLN A 167 -2.11 6.69 2.46
C GLN A 167 -1.47 7.90 1.77
N ILE A 168 -0.67 8.69 2.49
CA ILE A 168 0.01 9.86 1.91
C ILE A 168 1.14 9.40 0.97
N VAL A 169 1.95 8.43 1.38
CA VAL A 169 3.00 7.82 0.55
C VAL A 169 2.39 7.23 -0.71
N GLU A 170 1.27 6.50 -0.61
CA GLU A 170 0.55 5.94 -1.75
C GLU A 170 0.11 7.01 -2.74
N ARG A 171 -0.49 8.12 -2.27
CA ARG A 171 -0.83 9.25 -3.14
C ARG A 171 0.41 9.83 -3.81
N ARG A 172 1.51 10.06 -3.08
CA ARG A 172 2.75 10.62 -3.67
C ARG A 172 3.34 9.73 -4.75
N VAL A 173 3.36 8.42 -4.53
CA VAL A 173 3.92 7.47 -5.48
C VAL A 173 3.00 7.31 -6.71
N ASN A 174 1.69 7.24 -6.52
CA ASN A 174 0.74 7.16 -7.63
C ASN A 174 0.82 8.37 -8.57
N GLU A 175 1.12 9.55 -8.03
CA GLU A 175 1.31 10.78 -8.81
C GLU A 175 2.59 10.81 -9.66
N LEU A 176 3.56 9.94 -9.38
CA LEU A 176 4.75 9.76 -10.22
C LEU A 176 4.45 8.96 -11.49
N GLY A 177 3.23 8.44 -11.65
CA GLY A 177 2.82 7.66 -12.82
C GLY A 177 3.46 6.27 -12.89
N THR A 178 4.03 5.78 -11.79
CA THR A 178 4.63 4.45 -11.71
C THR A 178 3.57 3.36 -11.61
N VAL A 179 3.88 2.17 -12.15
CA VAL A 179 3.03 0.97 -12.02
C VAL A 179 2.83 0.66 -10.52
N GLU A 180 1.61 0.21 -10.16
CA GLU A 180 1.10 -0.03 -8.80
C GLU A 180 2.21 -0.30 -7.75
N PRO A 181 2.53 0.67 -6.88
CA PRO A 181 3.57 0.49 -5.87
C PRO A 181 3.11 -0.44 -4.76
N LEU A 182 4.04 -1.25 -4.23
CA LEU A 182 3.77 -2.06 -3.04
C LEU A 182 4.14 -1.26 -1.79
N ILE A 183 3.13 -0.76 -1.08
CA ILE A 183 3.31 -0.02 0.17
C ILE A 183 2.68 -0.82 1.30
N GLN A 184 3.50 -1.23 2.27
CA GLN A 184 3.04 -2.07 3.38
C GLN A 184 3.69 -1.64 4.68
N ARG A 185 2.97 -1.82 5.80
CA ARG A 185 3.57 -1.68 7.13
C ARG A 185 4.52 -2.85 7.39
N GLN A 186 5.72 -2.55 7.88
CA GLN A 186 6.68 -3.52 8.36
C GLN A 186 6.94 -3.26 9.86
N GLY A 187 6.57 -4.18 10.74
CA GLY A 187 6.71 -3.97 12.19
C GLY A 187 5.77 -2.91 12.76
N THR A 188 6.22 -2.18 13.78
CA THR A 188 5.42 -1.22 14.57
C THR A 188 5.60 0.24 14.17
N ASP A 189 6.68 0.57 13.45
CA ASP A 189 7.15 1.93 13.16
C ASP A 189 7.69 2.09 11.72
N ARG A 190 7.71 1.02 10.91
CA ARG A 190 8.28 1.06 9.56
C ARG A 190 7.26 0.85 8.45
N ILE A 191 7.57 1.42 7.29
CA ILE A 191 6.80 1.37 6.06
C ILE A 191 7.74 0.89 4.96
N LEU A 192 7.43 -0.26 4.39
CA LEU A 192 8.07 -0.80 3.21
C LEU A 192 7.42 -0.19 1.96
N VAL A 193 8.22 0.41 1.08
CA VAL A 193 7.81 0.97 -0.20
C VAL A 193 8.61 0.32 -1.31
N GLN A 194 7.93 -0.29 -2.27
CA GLN A 194 8.55 -0.83 -3.48
C GLN A 194 7.90 -0.21 -4.70
N VAL A 195 8.71 0.36 -5.58
CA VAL A 195 8.25 1.03 -6.80
C VAL A 195 8.90 0.36 -8.01
N PRO A 196 8.17 -0.53 -8.71
CA PRO A 196 8.66 -1.18 -9.92
C PRO A 196 8.97 -0.17 -11.03
N GLY A 197 10.01 -0.43 -11.82
CA GLY A 197 10.42 0.40 -12.95
C GLY A 197 11.12 1.71 -12.59
N LEU A 198 11.15 2.11 -11.32
CA LEU A 198 11.83 3.34 -10.88
C LEU A 198 13.32 3.10 -10.64
N GLN A 199 14.16 3.61 -11.54
CA GLN A 199 15.60 3.33 -11.55
C GLN A 199 16.40 4.19 -10.56
N ASP A 200 15.98 5.44 -10.31
CA ASP A 200 16.66 6.34 -9.37
C ASP A 200 15.81 6.54 -8.10
N PRO A 201 16.22 5.96 -6.95
CA PRO A 201 15.53 6.14 -5.69
C PRO A 201 15.71 7.54 -5.10
N THR A 202 16.66 8.35 -5.57
CA THR A 202 17.03 9.63 -4.95
C THR A 202 15.88 10.63 -5.00
N HIS A 203 15.26 10.79 -6.17
CA HIS A 203 14.11 11.68 -6.33
C HIS A 203 12.90 11.21 -5.51
N LEU A 204 12.63 9.90 -5.52
CA LEU A 204 11.56 9.32 -4.71
C LEU A 204 11.81 9.51 -3.21
N LYS A 205 13.04 9.33 -2.75
CA LYS A 205 13.46 9.54 -1.37
C LYS A 205 13.25 10.99 -0.94
N GLU A 206 13.61 11.95 -1.79
CA GLU A 206 13.36 13.37 -1.49
C GLU A 206 11.87 13.69 -1.40
N LEU A 207 11.04 13.09 -2.26
CA LEU A 207 9.59 13.27 -2.23
C LEU A 207 8.93 12.61 -1.01
N LEU A 208 9.39 11.41 -0.62
CA LEU A 208 8.82 10.67 0.51
C LEU A 208 9.35 11.15 1.87
N GLY A 209 10.58 11.68 1.93
CA GLY A 209 11.20 12.18 3.16
C GLY A 209 10.68 13.55 3.61
N LYS A 210 10.12 14.37 2.70
CA LYS A 210 9.56 15.69 3.05
C LYS A 210 8.23 15.55 3.79
N THR A 211 8.03 16.28 4.88
CA THR A 211 6.74 16.28 5.57
C THR A 211 5.65 16.95 4.74
N ALA A 212 6.00 17.94 3.90
CA ALA A 212 5.06 18.71 3.10
C ALA A 212 4.00 19.46 3.93
N LYS A 213 4.38 19.93 5.13
CA LYS A 213 3.52 20.73 5.98
C LYS A 213 3.41 22.13 5.39
N MET A 214 2.34 22.33 4.62
CA MET A 214 2.00 23.62 4.01
C MET A 214 1.15 24.46 4.96
N GLU A 215 1.59 25.68 5.20
CA GLU A 215 0.91 26.62 6.09
C GLU A 215 0.87 28.01 5.45
N PHE A 216 -0.30 28.63 5.52
CA PHE A 216 -0.54 29.95 4.98
C PHE A 216 -0.68 30.94 6.13
N ARG A 217 0.22 31.92 6.19
CA ARG A 217 0.39 32.80 7.35
C ARG A 217 0.65 34.24 6.89
N MET A 218 0.26 35.21 7.71
CA MET A 218 0.56 36.63 7.43
C MET A 218 2.04 36.93 7.70
N VAL A 219 2.65 37.73 6.84
CA VAL A 219 3.95 38.35 7.14
C VAL A 219 3.71 39.53 8.09
N ASP A 220 4.56 39.65 9.10
CA ASP A 220 4.56 40.77 10.02
C ASP A 220 5.51 41.84 9.49
N THR A 221 4.96 42.94 9.00
CA THR A 221 5.73 44.07 8.45
C THR A 221 6.06 45.13 9.51
N THR A 222 5.63 44.94 10.77
CA THR A 222 5.86 45.93 11.83
C THR A 222 7.31 45.95 12.32
N VAL A 223 8.05 44.87 12.07
CA VAL A 223 9.45 44.70 12.48
C VAL A 223 10.29 44.31 11.26
N SER A 224 11.49 44.90 11.13
CA SER A 224 12.43 44.54 10.06
C SER A 224 13.09 43.18 10.34
N ALA A 225 13.15 42.32 9.32
CA ALA A 225 13.59 40.93 9.43
C ALA A 225 15.08 40.73 9.78
N ASP A 226 15.91 41.77 9.65
CA ASP A 226 17.36 41.68 9.83
C ASP A 226 17.86 42.00 11.24
N GLN A 227 17.20 42.87 12.02
CA GLN A 227 17.75 43.38 13.29
C GLN A 227 16.73 43.56 14.44
N GLY A 228 15.49 43.08 14.29
CA GLY A 228 14.45 43.26 15.30
C GLY A 228 14.31 42.11 16.30
N VAL A 229 13.97 42.43 17.56
CA VAL A 229 13.43 41.46 18.52
C VAL A 229 12.10 40.95 17.96
N VAL A 230 12.00 39.64 17.74
CA VAL A 230 10.81 39.03 17.18
C VAL A 230 9.66 39.12 18.22
N PRO A 231 8.49 39.68 17.86
CA PRO A 231 7.33 39.70 18.74
C PRO A 231 6.95 38.29 19.21
N PRO A 232 6.37 38.12 20.42
CA PRO A 232 6.02 36.80 20.95
C PRO A 232 5.04 36.01 20.06
N ASP A 233 4.22 36.71 19.27
CA ASP A 233 3.24 36.13 18.34
C ASP A 233 3.79 35.89 16.92
N SER A 234 5.05 36.25 16.67
CA SER A 234 5.71 36.11 15.37
C SER A 234 6.93 35.19 15.48
N GLU A 235 7.38 34.66 14.35
CA GLU A 235 8.58 33.84 14.22
C GLU A 235 9.37 34.22 12.98
N ARG A 236 10.69 34.07 13.06
CA ARG A 236 11.59 34.34 11.94
C ARG A 236 11.79 33.06 11.13
N LEU A 237 11.35 33.08 9.87
CA LEU A 237 11.55 31.99 8.91
C LEU A 237 12.45 32.45 7.77
N MET A 238 13.16 31.52 7.14
CA MET A 238 14.03 31.81 6.01
C MET A 238 13.34 31.44 4.69
N SER A 239 13.64 32.14 3.60
CA SER A 239 13.18 31.75 2.27
C SER A 239 13.80 30.43 1.82
N ALA A 240 13.05 29.68 1.00
CA ALA A 240 13.55 28.48 0.35
C ALA A 240 14.44 28.79 -0.88
N SER A 241 14.20 29.92 -1.56
CA SER A 241 15.02 30.36 -2.69
C SER A 241 16.35 30.97 -2.22
N PRO A 242 17.50 30.63 -2.87
CA PRO A 242 18.78 31.29 -2.63
C PRO A 242 18.84 32.67 -3.31
N PRO A 243 19.40 33.72 -2.67
CA PRO A 243 19.93 33.76 -1.30
C PRO A 243 18.80 33.76 -0.24
N PRO A 244 19.02 33.13 0.93
CA PRO A 244 18.00 33.02 1.98
C PRO A 244 17.70 34.40 2.59
N VAL A 245 16.49 34.90 2.33
CA VAL A 245 15.96 36.15 2.90
C VAL A 245 15.13 35.81 4.13
N PRO A 246 15.35 36.48 5.28
CA PRO A 246 14.52 36.29 6.46
C PRO A 246 13.16 36.97 6.28
N TYR A 247 12.10 36.29 6.69
CA TYR A 247 10.74 36.81 6.81
C TYR A 247 10.28 36.67 8.25
N ILE A 248 9.64 37.70 8.79
CA ILE A 248 8.94 37.60 10.07
C ILE A 248 7.49 37.23 9.75
N VAL A 249 7.06 36.08 10.26
CA VAL A 249 5.75 35.50 9.94
C VAL A 249 4.97 35.29 11.23
N LYS A 250 3.69 35.60 11.25
CA LYS A 250 2.84 35.36 12.43
C LYS A 250 2.75 33.85 12.72
N LYS A 251 2.74 33.46 14.00
CA LYS A 251 2.62 32.06 14.44
C LYS A 251 1.24 31.47 14.16
N GLN A 252 0.21 32.31 14.04
CA GLN A 252 -1.14 31.88 13.73
C GLN A 252 -1.24 31.39 12.28
N VAL A 253 -1.62 30.13 12.11
CA VAL A 253 -1.93 29.54 10.80
C VAL A 253 -3.36 29.91 10.42
N LEU A 254 -3.53 30.62 9.31
CA LEU A 254 -4.85 31.04 8.82
C LEU A 254 -5.52 29.92 8.01
N VAL A 255 -4.75 29.30 7.11
CA VAL A 255 -5.18 28.18 6.27
C VAL A 255 -4.07 27.14 6.25
N SER A 256 -4.46 25.86 6.30
CA SER A 256 -3.55 24.71 6.29
C SER A 256 -3.58 24.03 4.92
N GLY A 257 -2.49 23.38 4.53
CA GLY A 257 -2.42 22.53 3.34
C GLY A 257 -3.43 21.38 3.34
N SER A 258 -3.91 20.94 4.50
CA SER A 258 -4.96 19.92 4.60
C SER A 258 -6.31 20.39 4.04
N GLU A 259 -6.48 21.69 3.81
CA GLU A 259 -7.68 22.27 3.19
C GLU A 259 -7.55 22.42 1.66
N LEU A 260 -6.43 22.01 1.07
CA LEU A 260 -6.24 21.95 -0.38
C LEU A 260 -7.03 20.77 -0.97
N SER A 261 -7.63 21.00 -2.13
CA SER A 261 -8.38 20.00 -2.90
C SER A 261 -7.64 19.57 -4.17
N ASP A 262 -6.89 20.49 -4.79
CA ASP A 262 -6.13 20.23 -6.00
C ASP A 262 -4.92 21.17 -6.08
N ALA A 263 -3.86 20.72 -6.76
CA ALA A 263 -2.69 21.52 -7.11
C ALA A 263 -2.08 21.01 -8.41
N GLN A 264 -1.91 21.89 -9.39
CA GLN A 264 -1.42 21.56 -10.73
C GLN A 264 -0.23 22.44 -11.11
N PRO A 265 0.84 21.88 -11.67
CA PRO A 265 1.90 22.67 -12.27
C PRO A 265 1.37 23.33 -13.54
N GLY A 266 1.83 24.55 -13.82
CA GLY A 266 1.48 25.30 -15.01
C GLY A 266 2.56 26.31 -15.37
N PHE A 267 2.30 27.10 -16.39
CA PHE A 267 3.15 28.22 -16.78
C PHE A 267 2.34 29.51 -16.72
N ASP A 268 2.94 30.57 -16.18
CA ASP A 268 2.34 31.89 -16.25
C ASP A 268 2.33 32.34 -17.72
N GLN A 269 1.16 32.67 -18.25
CA GLN A 269 0.97 33.06 -19.65
C GLN A 269 1.72 34.35 -20.02
N ARG A 270 2.07 35.18 -19.04
CA ARG A 270 2.73 36.47 -19.26
C ARG A 270 4.25 36.37 -19.20
N THR A 271 4.79 35.61 -18.25
CA THR A 271 6.24 35.53 -18.00
C THR A 271 6.87 34.23 -18.52
N GLY A 272 6.07 33.20 -18.79
CA GLY A 272 6.57 31.87 -19.16
C GLY A 272 7.21 31.11 -17.99
N GLU A 273 7.14 31.64 -16.77
CA GLU A 273 7.71 31.02 -15.57
C GLU A 273 6.83 29.86 -15.09
N ALA A 274 7.46 28.82 -14.53
CA ALA A 274 6.74 27.70 -13.93
C ALA A 274 6.03 28.15 -12.64
N ILE A 275 4.74 27.85 -12.53
CA ILE A 275 3.89 28.18 -11.39
C ILE A 275 3.15 26.95 -10.90
N VAL A 276 2.69 26.98 -9.66
CA VAL A 276 1.79 25.95 -9.12
C VAL A 276 0.45 26.59 -8.82
N SER A 277 -0.58 26.20 -9.56
CA SER A 277 -1.96 26.60 -9.30
C SER A 277 -2.58 25.67 -8.28
N PHE A 278 -3.29 26.21 -7.29
CA PHE A 278 -3.92 25.41 -6.25
C PHE A 278 -5.36 25.84 -6.00
N LYS A 279 -6.16 24.91 -5.47
CA LYS A 279 -7.56 25.13 -5.15
C LYS A 279 -7.89 24.60 -3.76
N PHE A 280 -8.51 25.42 -2.94
CA PHE A 280 -9.01 25.01 -1.63
C PHE A 280 -10.36 24.30 -1.72
N ASN A 281 -10.65 23.47 -0.73
CA ASN A 281 -11.99 22.97 -0.48
C ASN A 281 -12.92 24.09 0.03
N THR A 282 -14.22 23.82 0.15
CA THR A 282 -15.23 24.82 0.55
C THR A 282 -14.93 25.50 1.89
N SER A 283 -14.34 24.79 2.86
CA SER A 283 -13.99 25.36 4.17
C SER A 283 -12.77 26.28 4.06
N GLY A 284 -11.70 25.81 3.41
CA GLY A 284 -10.47 26.57 3.20
C GLY A 284 -10.70 27.81 2.34
N ALA A 285 -11.53 27.70 1.30
CA ALA A 285 -11.89 28.84 0.45
C ALA A 285 -12.56 29.98 1.25
N ARG A 286 -13.43 29.66 2.22
CA ARG A 286 -14.07 30.67 3.08
C ARG A 286 -13.07 31.33 4.03
N LYS A 287 -12.22 30.54 4.70
CA LYS A 287 -11.17 31.07 5.59
C LYS A 287 -10.17 31.93 4.83
N PHE A 288 -9.79 31.50 3.62
CA PHE A 288 -8.89 32.23 2.74
C PHE A 288 -9.52 33.53 2.22
N ALA A 289 -10.79 33.49 1.82
CA ALA A 289 -11.53 34.69 1.40
C ALA A 289 -11.63 35.72 2.54
N GLN A 290 -11.94 35.27 3.76
CA GLN A 290 -11.99 36.15 4.93
C GLN A 290 -10.60 36.74 5.25
N ALA A 291 -9.57 35.90 5.30
CA ALA A 291 -8.21 36.34 5.60
C ALA A 291 -7.68 37.35 4.56
N THR A 292 -7.96 37.13 3.28
CA THR A 292 -7.52 38.05 2.21
C THR A 292 -8.34 39.35 2.19
N ALA A 293 -9.64 39.31 2.50
CA ALA A 293 -10.48 40.51 2.59
C ALA A 293 -10.06 41.44 3.73
N GLU A 294 -9.65 40.89 4.87
CA GLU A 294 -9.24 41.68 6.05
C GLU A 294 -7.81 42.25 5.92
N ASN A 295 -6.97 41.69 5.02
CA ASN A 295 -5.53 42.00 4.96
C ASN A 295 -5.05 42.44 3.56
N VAL A 296 -5.88 43.16 2.82
CA VAL A 296 -5.49 43.73 1.51
C VAL A 296 -4.31 44.69 1.69
N GLY A 297 -3.32 44.58 0.80
CA GLY A 297 -2.07 45.34 0.82
C GLY A 297 -0.95 44.74 1.67
N GLN A 298 -1.20 43.66 2.42
CA GLN A 298 -0.18 42.99 3.23
C GLN A 298 0.41 41.76 2.52
N PRO A 299 1.67 41.38 2.82
CA PRO A 299 2.28 40.17 2.29
C PRO A 299 1.74 38.92 2.98
N PHE A 300 1.50 37.88 2.18
CA PHE A 300 0.97 36.61 2.62
C PHE A 300 2.00 35.50 2.37
N ALA A 301 2.59 34.97 3.43
CA ALA A 301 3.62 33.95 3.33
C ALA A 301 3.01 32.55 3.16
N ILE A 302 3.55 31.84 2.18
CA ILE A 302 3.33 30.42 1.95
C ILE A 302 4.55 29.68 2.50
N VAL A 303 4.34 28.95 3.58
CA VAL A 303 5.40 28.24 4.30
C VAL A 303 5.28 26.75 4.04
N LEU A 304 6.41 26.12 3.72
CA LEU A 304 6.54 24.67 3.56
C LEU A 304 7.65 24.16 4.48
N ASP A 305 7.31 23.27 5.41
CA ASP A 305 8.26 22.67 6.35
C ASP A 305 9.14 23.71 7.07
N GLY A 306 8.56 24.85 7.44
CA GLY A 306 9.24 25.95 8.13
C GLY A 306 10.07 26.88 7.24
N LYS A 307 10.00 26.75 5.91
CA LYS A 307 10.67 27.65 4.96
C LYS A 307 9.64 28.41 4.13
N VAL A 308 9.88 29.70 3.90
CA VAL A 308 8.99 30.54 3.07
C VAL A 308 9.27 30.24 1.60
N ILE A 309 8.28 29.68 0.91
CA ILE A 309 8.36 29.40 -0.53
C ILE A 309 8.12 30.68 -1.34
N SER A 310 7.07 31.41 -0.97
CA SER A 310 6.68 32.65 -1.63
C SER A 310 5.92 33.54 -0.66
N ALA A 311 6.03 34.86 -0.83
CA ALA A 311 5.34 35.84 0.01
C ALA A 311 4.68 36.94 -0.86
N PRO A 312 3.69 36.59 -1.71
CA PRO A 312 3.01 37.57 -2.55
C PRO A 312 2.21 38.59 -1.72
N VAL A 313 2.04 39.79 -2.25
CA VAL A 313 1.18 40.83 -1.66
C VAL A 313 -0.27 40.61 -2.10
N ILE A 314 -1.20 40.63 -1.15
CA ILE A 314 -2.63 40.55 -1.44
C ILE A 314 -3.08 41.86 -2.07
N ARG A 315 -3.44 41.85 -3.36
CA ARG A 315 -3.88 43.06 -4.09
C ARG A 315 -5.38 43.29 -4.01
N GLU A 316 -6.13 42.19 -4.04
CA GLU A 316 -7.58 42.18 -3.99
C GLU A 316 -8.07 41.00 -3.14
N PRO A 317 -9.28 41.07 -2.57
CA PRO A 317 -9.87 39.94 -1.85
C PRO A 317 -10.06 38.72 -2.76
N ILE A 318 -9.51 37.57 -2.38
CA ILE A 318 -9.59 36.35 -3.19
C ILE A 318 -10.75 35.48 -2.70
N THR A 319 -11.94 35.69 -3.28
CA THR A 319 -13.16 34.96 -2.90
C THR A 319 -13.34 33.64 -3.66
N GLY A 320 -12.58 33.43 -4.74
CA GLY A 320 -12.69 32.24 -5.60
C GLY A 320 -12.05 30.96 -5.03
N GLY A 321 -11.35 31.03 -3.90
CA GLY A 321 -10.74 29.85 -3.26
C GLY A 321 -9.63 29.17 -4.06
N GLN A 322 -9.10 29.85 -5.08
CA GLN A 322 -8.00 29.40 -5.93
C GLN A 322 -6.87 30.43 -5.91
N GLY A 323 -5.64 29.97 -6.09
CA GLY A 323 -4.47 30.85 -6.14
C GLY A 323 -3.34 30.22 -6.94
N GLN A 324 -2.32 31.03 -7.19
CA GLN A 324 -1.11 30.60 -7.86
C GLN A 324 0.11 30.93 -7.01
N ILE A 325 1.04 29.99 -6.91
CA ILE A 325 2.34 30.16 -6.28
C ILE A 325 3.33 30.44 -7.40
N SER A 326 3.75 31.70 -7.49
CA SER A 326 4.84 32.14 -8.35
C SER A 326 6.16 32.16 -7.57
N GLY A 327 7.25 31.84 -8.27
CA GLY A 327 8.61 31.81 -7.74
C GLY A 327 9.59 31.37 -8.83
N SER A 328 10.88 31.36 -8.50
CA SER A 328 11.95 30.89 -9.39
C SER A 328 11.97 29.35 -9.46
N PHE A 329 10.86 28.74 -9.87
CA PHE A 329 10.72 27.29 -9.97
C PHE A 329 11.22 26.79 -11.32
N THR A 330 11.88 25.63 -11.30
CA THR A 330 12.03 24.79 -12.49
C THR A 330 10.76 23.97 -12.70
N VAL A 331 10.53 23.49 -13.92
CA VAL A 331 9.39 22.60 -14.26
C VAL A 331 9.33 21.41 -13.30
N GLN A 332 10.48 20.80 -13.00
CA GLN A 332 10.56 19.66 -12.08
C GLN A 332 10.17 20.07 -10.65
N SER A 333 10.72 21.16 -10.13
CA SER A 333 10.41 21.61 -8.76
C SER A 333 8.95 22.04 -8.58
N ALA A 334 8.33 22.59 -9.63
CA ALA A 334 6.91 22.92 -9.64
C ALA A 334 6.04 21.66 -9.63
N ASN A 335 6.42 20.63 -10.40
CA ASN A 335 5.75 19.34 -10.37
C ASN A 335 5.86 18.66 -9.00
N ASP A 336 7.07 18.61 -8.43
CA ASP A 336 7.30 18.05 -7.10
C ASP A 336 6.47 18.76 -6.03
N LEU A 337 6.43 20.10 -6.06
CA LEU A 337 5.61 20.88 -5.14
C LEU A 337 4.11 20.57 -5.33
N ALA A 338 3.63 20.46 -6.57
CA ALA A 338 2.24 20.11 -6.86
C ALA A 338 1.88 18.70 -6.34
N ILE A 339 2.78 17.72 -6.47
CA ILE A 339 2.63 16.36 -5.91
C ILE A 339 2.51 16.43 -4.38
N LEU A 340 3.42 17.16 -3.72
CA LEU A 340 3.41 17.32 -2.26
C LEU A 340 2.12 18.01 -1.77
N MET A 341 1.63 19.02 -2.50
CA MET A 341 0.40 19.74 -2.17
C MET A 341 -0.86 18.88 -2.34
N ARG A 342 -0.94 18.04 -3.39
CA ARG A 342 -2.09 17.13 -3.62
C ARG A 342 -2.11 15.95 -2.66
N ALA A 343 -0.95 15.35 -2.40
CA ALA A 343 -0.87 14.19 -1.52
C ALA A 343 -1.20 14.56 -0.07
N GLY A 344 -0.77 15.75 0.36
CA GLY A 344 -0.94 16.26 1.72
C GLY A 344 0.29 16.08 2.60
N ALA A 345 0.20 16.64 3.81
CA ALA A 345 1.28 16.59 4.79
C ALA A 345 1.35 15.21 5.47
N LEU A 346 2.56 14.72 5.69
CA LEU A 346 2.81 13.55 6.54
C LEU A 346 2.54 13.91 8.01
N PRO A 347 1.93 13.01 8.79
CA PRO A 347 1.70 13.24 10.22
C PRO A 347 3.01 13.25 11.03
N ALA A 348 4.06 12.59 10.54
CA ALA A 348 5.39 12.58 11.13
C ALA A 348 6.46 12.41 10.03
N PRO A 349 7.68 12.91 10.24
CA PRO A 349 8.77 12.74 9.29
C PRO A 349 9.16 11.27 9.15
N LEU A 350 9.55 10.89 7.94
CA LEU A 350 10.01 9.55 7.59
C LEU A 350 11.51 9.57 7.34
N THR A 351 12.25 8.69 8.00
CA THR A 351 13.68 8.50 7.78
C THR A 351 13.91 7.21 6.98
N VAL A 352 14.92 7.19 6.10
CA VAL A 352 15.25 5.98 5.35
C VAL A 352 16.18 5.11 6.18
N VAL A 353 15.75 3.90 6.47
CA VAL A 353 16.54 2.89 7.21
C VAL A 353 17.31 1.99 6.24
N GLU A 354 16.67 1.60 5.15
CA GLU A 354 17.25 0.72 4.16
C GLU A 354 16.84 1.16 2.75
N GLU A 355 17.79 1.10 1.83
CA GLU A 355 17.63 1.45 0.43
C GLU A 355 18.26 0.34 -0.41
N ARG A 356 17.50 -0.22 -1.36
CA ARG A 356 18.02 -1.17 -2.35
C ARG A 356 17.46 -0.81 -3.71
N THR A 357 18.30 -0.82 -4.73
CA THR A 357 17.89 -0.61 -6.11
C THR A 357 18.19 -1.87 -6.90
N VAL A 358 17.20 -2.40 -7.60
CA VAL A 358 17.38 -3.54 -8.50
C VAL A 358 17.42 -2.99 -9.92
N GLY A 359 18.56 -3.13 -10.58
CA GLY A 359 18.70 -2.74 -11.98
C GLY A 359 17.87 -3.65 -12.89
N PRO A 360 17.22 -3.11 -13.94
CA PRO A 360 16.39 -3.90 -14.85
C PRO A 360 17.17 -5.02 -15.57
N GLY A 361 18.49 -4.87 -15.75
CA GLY A 361 19.33 -5.91 -16.36
C GLY A 361 19.44 -7.21 -15.56
N LEU A 362 19.40 -7.16 -14.22
CA LEU A 362 19.40 -8.36 -13.38
C LEU A 362 18.05 -9.09 -13.44
N GLY A 363 16.95 -8.33 -13.57
CA GLY A 363 15.62 -8.89 -13.77
C GLY A 363 15.48 -9.56 -15.14
N GLN A 364 15.96 -8.91 -16.20
CA GLN A 364 15.89 -9.44 -17.56
C GLN A 364 16.68 -10.75 -17.73
N ASP A 365 17.92 -10.83 -17.24
CA ASP A 365 18.71 -12.08 -17.31
C ASP A 365 18.04 -13.22 -16.51
N SER A 366 17.43 -12.90 -15.37
CA SER A 366 16.70 -13.86 -14.57
C SER A 366 15.39 -14.31 -15.23
N ILE A 367 14.70 -13.41 -15.95
CA ILE A 367 13.52 -13.74 -16.77
C ILE A 367 13.93 -14.68 -17.89
N GLU A 368 14.95 -14.33 -18.66
CA GLU A 368 15.40 -15.12 -19.81
C GLU A 368 15.81 -16.54 -19.39
N LYS A 369 16.58 -16.66 -18.30
CA LYS A 369 16.96 -17.97 -17.74
C LYS A 369 15.76 -18.72 -17.15
N GLY A 370 14.85 -18.01 -16.48
CA GLY A 370 13.63 -18.59 -15.90
C GLY A 370 12.67 -19.12 -16.96
N GLU A 371 12.48 -18.36 -18.04
CA GLU A 371 11.69 -18.74 -19.21
C GLU A 371 12.30 -19.96 -19.91
N LEU A 372 13.62 -19.95 -20.14
CA LEU A 372 14.32 -21.10 -20.72
C LEU A 372 14.17 -22.35 -19.85
N ALA A 373 14.36 -22.25 -18.53
CA ALA A 373 14.20 -23.36 -17.61
C ALA A 373 12.76 -23.89 -17.58
N ALA A 374 11.76 -23.00 -17.62
CA ALA A 374 10.34 -23.35 -17.67
C ALA A 374 9.98 -24.08 -18.98
N TYR A 375 10.48 -23.63 -20.13
CA TYR A 375 10.25 -24.31 -21.40
C TYR A 375 10.91 -25.69 -21.44
N VAL A 376 12.18 -25.79 -21.07
CA VAL A 376 12.91 -27.07 -21.06
C VAL A 376 12.24 -28.06 -20.11
N GLY A 377 11.88 -27.62 -18.89
CA GLY A 377 11.18 -28.46 -17.92
C GLY A 377 9.82 -28.92 -18.44
N SER A 378 9.03 -28.02 -19.02
CA SER A 378 7.70 -28.34 -19.56
C SER A 378 7.79 -29.35 -20.72
N ILE A 379 8.74 -29.18 -21.63
CA ILE A 379 8.96 -30.11 -22.76
C ILE A 379 9.35 -31.49 -22.24
N LEU A 380 10.30 -31.58 -21.30
CA LEU A 380 10.73 -32.86 -20.73
C LEU A 380 9.57 -33.61 -20.06
N VAL A 381 8.72 -32.88 -19.32
CA VAL A 381 7.53 -33.44 -18.66
C VAL A 381 6.51 -33.93 -19.69
N ILE A 382 6.23 -33.13 -20.74
CA ILE A 382 5.32 -33.51 -21.84
C ILE A 382 5.79 -34.79 -22.51
N VAL A 383 7.10 -34.87 -22.84
CA VAL A 383 7.71 -36.04 -23.48
C VAL A 383 7.63 -37.25 -22.56
N PHE A 384 7.98 -37.10 -21.28
CA PHE A 384 7.87 -38.18 -20.29
C PHE A 384 6.45 -38.74 -20.19
N MET A 385 5.44 -37.87 -20.15
CA MET A 385 4.03 -38.28 -20.09
C MET A 385 3.58 -39.01 -21.36
N LEU A 386 4.02 -38.54 -22.54
CA LEU A 386 3.70 -39.19 -23.82
C LEU A 386 4.34 -40.58 -23.93
N LEU A 387 5.62 -40.70 -23.56
CA LEU A 387 6.35 -41.96 -23.64
C LEU A 387 5.82 -43.00 -22.65
N THR A 388 5.47 -42.58 -21.43
CA THR A 388 5.07 -43.50 -20.35
C THR A 388 3.60 -43.90 -20.43
N TYR A 389 2.72 -42.97 -20.78
CA TYR A 389 1.25 -43.16 -20.69
C TYR A 389 0.52 -43.06 -22.04
N ARG A 390 1.24 -42.90 -23.15
CA ARG A 390 0.70 -42.86 -24.52
C ARG A 390 -0.50 -41.92 -24.65
N LEU A 391 -1.70 -42.47 -24.87
CA LEU A 391 -2.93 -41.71 -25.08
C LEU A 391 -3.37 -40.95 -23.82
N PHE A 392 -3.22 -41.58 -22.64
CA PHE A 392 -3.51 -40.92 -21.36
C PHE A 392 -2.49 -39.81 -21.07
N GLY A 393 -1.26 -39.95 -21.58
CA GLY A 393 -0.26 -38.89 -21.61
C GLY A 393 -0.73 -37.64 -22.36
N VAL A 394 -1.37 -37.81 -23.53
CA VAL A 394 -1.95 -36.69 -24.29
C VAL A 394 -3.03 -35.96 -23.48
N PHE A 395 -3.92 -36.69 -22.81
CA PHE A 395 -4.96 -36.08 -21.98
C PHE A 395 -4.40 -35.30 -20.79
N ALA A 396 -3.34 -35.83 -20.16
CA ALA A 396 -2.65 -35.14 -19.07
C ALA A 396 -1.99 -33.85 -19.58
N ASN A 397 -1.32 -33.89 -20.74
CA ASN A 397 -0.67 -32.71 -21.30
C ASN A 397 -1.66 -31.59 -21.66
N ILE A 398 -2.83 -31.94 -22.20
CA ILE A 398 -3.91 -30.96 -22.45
C ILE A 398 -4.40 -30.36 -21.13
N ALA A 399 -4.59 -31.18 -20.10
CA ALA A 399 -5.03 -30.71 -18.78
C ALA A 399 -4.00 -29.77 -18.13
N VAL A 400 -2.70 -30.09 -18.24
CA VAL A 400 -1.60 -29.25 -17.74
C VAL A 400 -1.49 -27.94 -18.52
N ALA A 401 -1.65 -27.96 -19.84
CA ALA A 401 -1.65 -26.72 -20.64
C ALA A 401 -2.81 -25.79 -20.22
N ILE A 402 -4.01 -26.35 -20.01
CA ILE A 402 -5.16 -25.59 -19.51
C ILE A 402 -4.92 -25.12 -18.07
N ASN A 403 -4.26 -25.92 -17.23
CA ASN A 403 -3.88 -25.54 -15.88
C ASN A 403 -2.99 -24.29 -15.87
N VAL A 404 -1.91 -24.28 -16.67
CA VAL A 404 -1.01 -23.12 -16.78
C VAL A 404 -1.77 -21.88 -17.29
N ALA A 405 -2.60 -22.04 -18.31
CA ALA A 405 -3.45 -20.94 -18.79
C ALA A 405 -4.40 -20.41 -17.71
N MET A 406 -4.95 -21.30 -16.87
CA MET A 406 -5.80 -20.91 -15.76
C MET A 406 -5.03 -20.17 -14.65
N ILE A 407 -3.77 -20.54 -14.37
CA ILE A 407 -2.92 -19.83 -13.42
C ILE A 407 -2.73 -18.38 -13.89
N PHE A 408 -2.31 -18.16 -15.14
CA PHE A 408 -2.17 -16.82 -15.71
C PHE A 408 -3.49 -16.03 -15.69
N GLY A 409 -4.60 -16.69 -16.00
CA GLY A 409 -5.93 -16.09 -15.96
C GLY A 409 -6.35 -15.63 -14.57
N LEU A 410 -6.12 -16.45 -13.53
CA LEU A 410 -6.40 -16.09 -12.14
C LEU A 410 -5.48 -14.98 -11.62
N LEU A 411 -4.19 -15.04 -11.92
CA LEU A 411 -3.25 -13.99 -11.54
C LEU A 411 -3.67 -12.63 -12.12
N SER A 412 -4.06 -12.61 -13.40
CA SER A 412 -4.57 -11.41 -14.06
C SER A 412 -5.93 -10.95 -13.54
N LEU A 413 -6.79 -11.87 -13.09
CA LEU A 413 -8.09 -11.52 -12.52
C LEU A 413 -7.94 -10.83 -11.15
N LEU A 414 -6.98 -11.30 -10.35
CA LEU A 414 -6.71 -10.87 -8.98
C LEU A 414 -5.71 -9.71 -8.88
N ASN A 415 -5.19 -9.21 -10.01
CA ASN A 415 -4.07 -8.24 -10.05
C ASN A 415 -2.88 -8.69 -9.17
N ALA A 416 -2.60 -9.99 -9.15
CA ALA A 416 -1.49 -10.52 -8.38
C ALA A 416 -0.16 -10.25 -9.08
N THR A 417 0.84 -9.83 -8.31
CA THR A 417 2.19 -9.57 -8.82
C THR A 417 2.95 -10.86 -9.09
N LEU A 418 3.43 -11.06 -10.32
CA LEU A 418 4.35 -12.14 -10.66
C LEU A 418 5.79 -11.74 -10.33
N THR A 419 6.48 -12.54 -9.53
CA THR A 419 7.88 -12.33 -9.14
C THR A 419 8.77 -13.45 -9.69
N LEU A 420 10.10 -13.34 -9.60
CA LEU A 420 11.01 -14.43 -9.96
C LEU A 420 10.72 -15.72 -9.18
N PRO A 421 10.58 -15.69 -7.82
CA PRO A 421 10.06 -16.83 -7.08
C PRO A 421 8.69 -17.28 -7.58
N GLY A 422 7.79 -16.36 -7.94
CA GLY A 422 6.48 -16.70 -8.53
C GLY A 422 6.59 -17.59 -9.78
N ILE A 423 7.53 -17.33 -10.68
CA ILE A 423 7.80 -18.19 -11.85
C ILE A 423 8.22 -19.60 -11.39
N ALA A 424 9.09 -19.70 -10.38
CA ALA A 424 9.46 -21.00 -9.79
C ALA A 424 8.24 -21.72 -9.18
N GLY A 425 7.29 -20.98 -8.59
CA GLY A 425 6.01 -21.51 -8.12
C GLY A 425 5.14 -22.09 -9.23
N ILE A 426 5.11 -21.45 -10.40
CA ILE A 426 4.43 -21.98 -11.60
C ILE A 426 5.10 -23.28 -12.05
N VAL A 427 6.42 -23.30 -12.18
CA VAL A 427 7.18 -24.51 -12.58
C VAL A 427 6.95 -25.66 -11.59
N LEU A 428 6.99 -25.39 -10.29
CA LEU A 428 6.69 -26.37 -9.25
C LEU A 428 5.26 -26.90 -9.38
N THR A 429 4.30 -26.01 -9.64
CA THR A 429 2.90 -26.39 -9.83
C THR A 429 2.71 -27.30 -11.05
N VAL A 430 3.42 -27.04 -12.16
CA VAL A 430 3.38 -27.92 -13.34
C VAL A 430 3.77 -29.35 -12.97
N GLY A 431 4.82 -29.52 -12.15
CA GLY A 431 5.23 -30.83 -11.63
C GLY A 431 4.14 -31.50 -10.79
N ILE A 432 3.55 -30.77 -9.83
CA ILE A 432 2.46 -31.26 -8.97
C ILE A 432 1.20 -31.62 -9.78
N ALA A 433 0.88 -30.84 -10.80
CA ALA A 433 -0.25 -31.10 -11.69
C ALA A 433 -0.07 -32.39 -12.50
N VAL A 434 1.16 -32.67 -12.93
CA VAL A 434 1.48 -33.91 -13.64
C VAL A 434 1.46 -35.10 -12.68
N ASP A 435 2.04 -34.97 -11.49
CA ASP A 435 2.03 -36.01 -10.45
C ASP A 435 0.61 -36.46 -10.09
N SER A 436 -0.31 -35.50 -9.96
CA SER A 436 -1.74 -35.80 -9.73
C SER A 436 -2.34 -36.67 -10.84
N ASN A 437 -1.97 -36.45 -12.11
CA ASN A 437 -2.42 -37.29 -13.22
C ASN A 437 -1.74 -38.68 -13.21
N VAL A 438 -0.45 -38.74 -12.86
CA VAL A 438 0.31 -39.99 -12.72
C VAL A 438 -0.32 -40.90 -11.66
N LEU A 439 -0.64 -40.36 -10.47
CA LEU A 439 -1.31 -41.11 -9.40
C LEU A 439 -2.64 -41.71 -9.85
N ILE A 440 -3.44 -40.95 -10.61
CA ILE A 440 -4.70 -41.46 -11.18
C ILE A 440 -4.41 -42.62 -12.13
N TYR A 441 -3.44 -42.47 -13.04
CA TYR A 441 -3.17 -43.46 -14.08
C TYR A 441 -2.57 -44.75 -13.52
N GLU A 442 -1.64 -44.66 -12.56
CA GLU A 442 -1.12 -45.85 -11.88
C GLU A 442 -2.21 -46.54 -11.07
N ARG A 443 -3.10 -45.78 -10.40
CA ARG A 443 -4.23 -46.40 -9.70
C ARG A 443 -5.17 -47.12 -10.67
N ILE A 444 -5.43 -46.56 -11.84
CA ILE A 444 -6.19 -47.24 -12.90
C ILE A 444 -5.47 -48.52 -13.34
N ARG A 445 -4.15 -48.47 -13.54
CA ARG A 445 -3.33 -49.63 -13.94
C ARG A 445 -3.35 -50.74 -12.87
N GLU A 446 -3.31 -50.38 -11.59
CA GLU A 446 -3.43 -51.31 -10.47
C GLU A 446 -4.80 -52.01 -10.47
N GLU A 447 -5.88 -51.27 -10.69
CA GLU A 447 -7.24 -51.82 -10.75
C GLU A 447 -7.46 -52.75 -11.96
N LEU A 448 -6.84 -52.45 -13.09
CA LEU A 448 -6.83 -53.33 -14.27
C LEU A 448 -6.08 -54.63 -14.00
N ARG A 449 -4.91 -54.57 -13.35
CA ARG A 449 -4.15 -55.76 -12.92
C ARG A 449 -4.93 -56.59 -11.90
N GLY A 450 -5.77 -55.94 -11.08
CA GLY A 450 -6.73 -56.59 -10.18
C GLY A 450 -7.92 -57.25 -10.88
N GLY A 451 -7.95 -57.31 -12.22
CA GLY A 451 -8.97 -58.02 -13.00
C GLY A 451 -10.26 -57.24 -13.25
N ARG A 452 -10.31 -55.94 -12.97
CA ARG A 452 -11.50 -55.11 -13.24
C ARG A 452 -11.60 -54.76 -14.73
N ASN A 453 -12.83 -54.74 -15.24
CA ASN A 453 -13.13 -54.25 -16.59
C ASN A 453 -12.68 -52.78 -16.76
N ALA A 454 -12.24 -52.43 -17.98
CA ALA A 454 -11.69 -51.11 -18.33
C ALA A 454 -12.46 -49.91 -17.76
N ILE A 455 -13.79 -49.86 -17.93
CA ILE A 455 -14.64 -48.75 -17.46
C ILE A 455 -14.72 -48.71 -15.93
N SER A 456 -14.80 -49.87 -15.29
CA SER A 456 -14.87 -50.00 -13.82
C SER A 456 -13.53 -49.64 -13.17
N ALA A 457 -12.42 -50.05 -13.78
CA ALA A 457 -11.07 -49.70 -13.33
C ALA A 457 -10.83 -48.18 -13.39
N ILE A 458 -11.28 -47.50 -14.45
CA ILE A 458 -11.19 -46.04 -14.57
C ILE A 458 -12.00 -45.36 -13.45
N ASP A 459 -13.26 -45.74 -13.24
CA ASP A 459 -14.12 -45.14 -12.22
C ASP A 459 -13.55 -45.35 -10.80
N ALA A 460 -13.03 -46.55 -10.53
CA ALA A 460 -12.38 -46.88 -9.27
C ALA A 460 -11.06 -46.12 -9.07
N GLY A 461 -10.24 -45.99 -10.12
CA GLY A 461 -8.98 -45.25 -10.09
C GLY A 461 -9.18 -43.80 -9.69
N PHE A 462 -10.08 -43.08 -10.37
CA PHE A 462 -10.42 -41.70 -10.01
C PHE A 462 -11.00 -41.57 -8.59
N LYS A 463 -11.84 -42.53 -8.15
CA LYS A 463 -12.45 -42.48 -6.82
C LYS A 463 -11.43 -42.68 -5.70
N ARG A 464 -10.47 -43.60 -5.89
CA ARG A 464 -9.43 -43.91 -4.88
C ARG A 464 -8.30 -42.88 -4.88
N ALA A 465 -7.87 -42.41 -6.05
CA ALA A 465 -6.81 -41.41 -6.15
C ALA A 465 -7.22 -40.04 -5.58
N LEU A 466 -8.52 -39.69 -5.58
CA LEU A 466 -8.99 -38.40 -5.07
C LEU A 466 -8.56 -38.11 -3.63
N ALA A 467 -8.64 -39.10 -2.74
CA ALA A 467 -8.30 -38.88 -1.33
C ALA A 467 -6.82 -38.50 -1.18
N THR A 468 -5.92 -39.22 -1.85
CA THR A 468 -4.48 -38.98 -1.82
C THR A 468 -4.10 -37.65 -2.48
N ILE A 469 -4.70 -37.32 -3.63
CA ILE A 469 -4.43 -36.06 -4.33
C ILE A 469 -4.89 -34.87 -3.50
N LEU A 470 -6.10 -34.97 -2.91
CA LEU A 470 -6.63 -33.90 -2.08
C LEU A 470 -5.79 -33.71 -0.81
N ASP A 471 -5.36 -34.79 -0.17
CA ASP A 471 -4.50 -34.74 1.03
C ASP A 471 -3.16 -34.07 0.76
N SER A 472 -2.47 -34.48 -0.31
CA SER A 472 -1.20 -33.86 -0.73
C SER A 472 -1.37 -32.37 -1.05
N ASN A 473 -2.38 -32.01 -1.85
CA ASN A 473 -2.61 -30.62 -2.25
C ASN A 473 -3.08 -29.73 -1.08
N ILE A 474 -3.92 -30.23 -0.16
CA ILE A 474 -4.32 -29.48 1.03
C ILE A 474 -3.09 -29.18 1.90
N THR A 475 -2.20 -30.15 2.08
CA THR A 475 -0.96 -29.96 2.86
C THR A 475 -0.09 -28.87 2.23
N THR A 476 0.12 -28.91 0.91
CA THR A 476 0.86 -27.85 0.21
C THR A 476 0.14 -26.50 0.25
N PHE A 477 -1.19 -26.49 0.22
CA PHE A 477 -1.98 -25.26 0.29
C PHE A 477 -1.86 -24.60 1.66
N ILE A 478 -1.83 -25.39 2.75
CA ILE A 478 -1.57 -24.87 4.10
C ILE A 478 -0.19 -24.22 4.16
N ALA A 479 0.84 -24.85 3.59
CA ALA A 479 2.18 -24.27 3.52
C ALA A 479 2.17 -22.94 2.73
N ALA A 480 1.48 -22.89 1.59
CA ALA A 480 1.31 -21.66 0.81
C ALA A 480 0.57 -20.57 1.61
N ALA A 481 -0.46 -20.91 2.38
CA ALA A 481 -1.19 -19.96 3.21
C ALA A 481 -0.32 -19.37 4.33
N VAL A 482 0.52 -20.20 4.98
CA VAL A 482 1.48 -19.74 5.98
C VAL A 482 2.53 -18.82 5.35
N LEU A 483 3.08 -19.20 4.19
CA LEU A 483 4.02 -18.36 3.44
C LEU A 483 3.38 -17.05 2.98
N PHE A 484 2.09 -17.05 2.65
CA PHE A 484 1.38 -15.83 2.28
C PHE A 484 1.18 -14.87 3.47
N TYR A 485 0.91 -15.42 4.65
CA TYR A 485 0.66 -14.63 5.86
C TYR A 485 1.96 -14.07 6.47
N ILE A 486 3.02 -14.86 6.50
CA ILE A 486 4.30 -14.50 7.15
C ILE A 486 5.30 -13.91 6.14
N GLY A 487 5.26 -14.36 4.89
CA GLY A 487 6.22 -13.96 3.86
C GLY A 487 6.06 -12.51 3.43
N THR A 488 7.18 -11.90 3.07
CA THR A 488 7.25 -10.52 2.57
C THR A 488 7.68 -10.51 1.09
N GLY A 489 7.22 -9.50 0.36
CA GLY A 489 7.60 -9.21 -1.03
C GLY A 489 7.63 -10.47 -1.93
N PRO A 490 8.82 -10.93 -2.42
CA PRO A 490 8.92 -12.04 -3.36
C PRO A 490 8.38 -13.39 -2.85
N VAL A 491 8.53 -13.70 -1.56
CA VAL A 491 8.05 -14.96 -0.96
C VAL A 491 6.52 -15.01 -0.95
N ARG A 492 5.90 -13.85 -0.72
CA ARG A 492 4.43 -13.71 -0.80
C ARG A 492 3.94 -13.91 -2.23
N GLY A 493 4.67 -13.39 -3.23
CA GLY A 493 4.41 -13.66 -4.65
C GLY A 493 4.47 -15.15 -4.98
N PHE A 494 5.52 -15.85 -4.53
CA PHE A 494 5.61 -17.32 -4.64
C PHE A 494 4.41 -18.01 -4.01
N ALA A 495 4.03 -17.64 -2.78
CA ALA A 495 2.90 -18.23 -2.08
C ALA A 495 1.57 -18.07 -2.82
N VAL A 496 1.31 -16.90 -3.42
CA VAL A 496 0.12 -16.65 -4.24
C VAL A 496 0.10 -17.53 -5.48
N THR A 497 1.21 -17.60 -6.23
CA THR A 497 1.30 -18.43 -7.44
C THR A 497 1.11 -19.91 -7.11
N LEU A 498 1.72 -20.40 -6.03
CA LEU A 498 1.59 -21.78 -5.57
C LEU A 498 0.15 -22.09 -5.11
N GLY A 499 -0.47 -21.19 -4.33
CA GLY A 499 -1.85 -21.35 -3.86
C GLY A 499 -2.87 -21.42 -5.00
N ILE A 500 -2.76 -20.51 -5.97
CA ILE A 500 -3.58 -20.51 -7.20
C ILE A 500 -3.29 -21.79 -8.01
N GLY A 501 -2.03 -22.17 -8.12
CA GLY A 501 -1.59 -23.38 -8.78
C GLY A 501 -2.21 -24.65 -8.21
N ILE A 502 -2.27 -24.77 -6.89
CA ILE A 502 -2.88 -25.92 -6.22
C ILE A 502 -4.40 -25.98 -6.46
N ILE A 503 -5.10 -24.85 -6.33
CA ILE A 503 -6.54 -24.78 -6.57
C ILE A 503 -6.88 -25.18 -8.02
N THR A 504 -6.14 -24.63 -8.98
CA THR A 504 -6.30 -24.94 -10.40
C THR A 504 -5.91 -26.39 -10.70
N THR A 505 -4.92 -26.95 -10.00
CA THR A 505 -4.51 -28.36 -10.13
C THR A 505 -5.59 -29.32 -9.68
N VAL A 506 -6.19 -29.11 -8.50
CA VAL A 506 -7.30 -29.94 -8.02
C VAL A 506 -8.47 -29.88 -9.00
N PHE A 507 -8.79 -28.68 -9.52
CA PHE A 507 -9.83 -28.51 -10.53
C PHE A 507 -9.50 -29.26 -11.83
N THR A 508 -8.32 -29.06 -12.41
CA THR A 508 -7.93 -29.64 -13.70
C THR A 508 -7.74 -31.16 -13.63
N ALA A 509 -7.00 -31.67 -12.63
CA ALA A 509 -6.77 -33.10 -12.49
C ALA A 509 -8.07 -33.89 -12.22
N PHE A 510 -8.97 -33.36 -11.39
CA PHE A 510 -10.17 -34.11 -11.00
C PHE A 510 -11.39 -33.87 -11.89
N THR A 511 -11.61 -32.63 -12.34
CA THR A 511 -12.82 -32.30 -13.13
C THR A 511 -12.53 -32.37 -14.62
N LEU A 512 -11.46 -31.74 -15.09
CA LEU A 512 -11.16 -31.60 -16.52
C LEU A 512 -10.58 -32.90 -17.11
N THR A 513 -9.52 -33.46 -16.52
CA THR A 513 -8.94 -34.74 -16.99
C THR A 513 -10.00 -35.84 -16.99
N ARG A 514 -10.82 -35.91 -15.93
CA ARG A 514 -11.92 -36.87 -15.84
C ARG A 514 -12.98 -36.64 -16.91
N LEU A 515 -13.32 -35.39 -17.23
CA LEU A 515 -14.28 -35.07 -18.30
C LEU A 515 -13.74 -35.51 -19.67
N ILE A 516 -12.45 -35.26 -19.94
CA ILE A 516 -11.77 -35.69 -21.18
C ILE A 516 -11.78 -37.22 -21.29
N VAL A 517 -11.36 -37.92 -20.23
CA VAL A 517 -11.34 -39.39 -20.20
C VAL A 517 -12.75 -39.97 -20.32
N ALA A 518 -13.75 -39.40 -19.62
CA ALA A 518 -15.14 -39.86 -19.71
C ALA A 518 -15.73 -39.65 -21.12
N GLY A 519 -15.41 -38.52 -21.76
CA GLY A 519 -15.78 -38.24 -23.16
C GLY A 519 -15.19 -39.27 -24.11
N TRP A 520 -13.91 -39.59 -23.94
CA TRP A 520 -13.23 -40.62 -24.73
C TRP A 520 -13.80 -42.03 -24.52
N VAL A 521 -14.03 -42.44 -23.27
CA VAL A 521 -14.63 -43.75 -22.95
C VAL A 521 -16.02 -43.90 -23.58
N ARG A 522 -16.83 -42.83 -23.56
CA ARG A 522 -18.17 -42.82 -24.15
C ARG A 522 -18.15 -42.91 -25.67
N TRP A 523 -17.16 -42.29 -26.32
CA TRP A 523 -17.03 -42.29 -27.78
C TRP A 523 -16.43 -43.61 -28.30
N LYS A 524 -15.34 -44.10 -27.70
CA LYS A 524 -14.56 -45.23 -28.23
C LYS A 524 -14.96 -46.59 -27.65
N ARG A 525 -15.68 -46.63 -26.52
CA ARG A 525 -16.05 -47.86 -25.77
C ARG A 525 -14.93 -48.93 -25.75
N PRO A 526 -13.73 -48.57 -25.27
CA PRO A 526 -12.55 -49.42 -25.39
C PRO A 526 -12.66 -50.69 -24.52
N GLN A 527 -12.26 -51.84 -25.06
CA GLN A 527 -12.14 -53.09 -24.31
C GLN A 527 -10.83 -53.15 -23.49
N THR A 528 -9.80 -52.42 -23.92
CA THR A 528 -8.51 -52.30 -23.24
C THR A 528 -8.13 -50.84 -23.03
N VAL A 529 -7.50 -50.53 -21.89
CA VAL A 529 -7.07 -49.16 -21.58
C VAL A 529 -5.65 -48.96 -22.13
N PRO A 530 -5.41 -48.03 -23.08
CA PRO A 530 -4.10 -47.78 -23.67
C PRO A 530 -3.24 -46.91 -22.75
N ILE A 531 -2.88 -47.45 -21.58
CA ILE A 531 -2.00 -46.85 -20.56
C ILE A 531 -0.72 -47.66 -20.46
#